data_AF-A0A196S9G3-F1
#
_entry.id   AF-A0A196S9G3-F1
#
_cell.length_a   1.000
_cell.length_b   1.000
_cell.length_c   1.000
_cell.angle_alpha   90.00
_cell.angle_beta   90.00
_cell.angle_gamma   90.00
#
_symmetry.space_group_name_H-M   'P 1'
#
loop_
_entity.id
_entity.type
_entity.pdbx_description
1 polymer ?
#
loop_
_entity_poly.entity_id
_entity_poly.type
_entity_poly.pdbx_seq_one_letter_code
_entity_poly.pdbx_strand_id
1 'polypeptide(L)'
;MFASLLVAGCKRASALSLRLPSALAQSSPSFVPQRSFGVFSSIKENLANRAEEKKQKTMDEGFKEMLQKLASYDTFSMKEYKEVFIWLSEKSGANGWKSHIPGVGKMEEVKEMKKYVSILNAMTPLQLAKPQTIKSPDRQKLAQDTKLTVEYVNKVLRMYDQQLVMYKWVHMRKQNSKPIPTTVAEMKDMMSRDHSGITMKDMMKLNPQQSRYQSTRQKIRM
;
A
#
# COMPACT_ATOMS: atom_id res chain seq x y z
N MET A 1 -1.61 4.13 -52.16
CA MET A 1 -1.31 2.89 -52.90
C MET A 1 -2.02 1.74 -52.20
N PHE A 2 -2.86 1.00 -52.95
CA PHE A 2 -3.70 -0.18 -52.60
C PHE A 2 -4.85 0.07 -51.58
N ALA A 3 -6.14 0.13 -51.94
CA ALA A 3 -7.07 -0.85 -52.58
C ALA A 3 -7.21 -2.13 -51.72
N SER A 4 -8.36 -2.74 -51.40
CA SER A 4 -9.72 -2.74 -51.95
C SER A 4 -10.67 -3.54 -51.03
N LEU A 5 -11.94 -3.11 -50.90
CA LEU A 5 -13.21 -3.85 -51.07
C LEU A 5 -13.44 -5.29 -50.51
N LEU A 6 -14.52 -5.47 -49.72
CA LEU A 6 -15.69 -6.38 -49.91
C LEU A 6 -16.60 -6.25 -48.65
N VAL A 7 -17.81 -5.64 -48.65
CA VAL A 7 -19.12 -6.07 -49.23
C VAL A 7 -19.56 -7.45 -48.72
N ALA A 8 -20.79 -7.78 -48.30
CA ALA A 8 -22.02 -7.14 -47.81
C ALA A 8 -23.04 -8.29 -47.58
N GLY A 9 -24.15 -8.03 -46.87
CA GLY A 9 -25.44 -8.75 -47.03
C GLY A 9 -25.63 -9.97 -46.12
N CYS A 10 -26.51 -10.05 -45.11
CA CYS A 10 -27.91 -9.68 -44.91
C CYS A 10 -28.93 -10.77 -45.35
N LYS A 11 -29.88 -11.06 -44.44
CA LYS A 11 -31.23 -11.69 -44.57
C LYS A 11 -31.29 -13.23 -44.52
N ARG A 12 -32.34 -13.91 -44.04
CA ARG A 12 -33.50 -13.73 -43.11
C ARG A 12 -34.31 -15.04 -43.22
N ALA A 13 -35.10 -15.38 -42.19
CA ALA A 13 -36.27 -16.31 -42.21
C ALA A 13 -35.99 -17.81 -42.40
N SER A 14 -36.85 -18.79 -42.05
CA SER A 14 -37.94 -19.01 -41.07
C SER A 14 -38.47 -20.44 -41.37
N ALA A 15 -39.17 -21.07 -40.41
CA ALA A 15 -40.17 -22.14 -40.53
C ALA A 15 -39.84 -23.59 -40.09
N LEU A 16 -40.50 -23.96 -38.97
CA LEU A 16 -41.39 -25.10 -38.73
C LEU A 16 -41.06 -26.52 -39.27
N SER A 17 -40.97 -27.50 -38.36
CA SER A 17 -41.71 -28.77 -38.48
C SER A 17 -42.00 -29.41 -37.12
N LEU A 18 -43.18 -30.02 -37.00
CA LEU A 18 -43.81 -30.61 -35.80
C LEU A 18 -43.45 -32.11 -35.61
N ARG A 19 -43.31 -32.56 -34.36
CA ARG A 19 -43.88 -33.84 -33.86
C ARG A 19 -43.78 -33.97 -32.32
N LEU A 20 -44.91 -34.21 -31.65
CA LEU A 20 -45.08 -34.72 -30.26
C LEU A 20 -45.46 -36.23 -30.33
N PRO A 21 -45.62 -36.99 -29.23
CA PRO A 21 -44.87 -37.04 -27.95
C PRO A 21 -44.55 -38.49 -27.51
N SER A 22 -43.66 -38.69 -26.52
CA SER A 22 -43.90 -39.59 -25.37
C SER A 22 -42.76 -39.60 -24.35
N ALA A 23 -43.16 -39.34 -23.10
CA ALA A 23 -42.60 -39.74 -21.80
C ALA A 23 -41.10 -40.05 -21.66
N LEU A 24 -40.41 -39.24 -20.84
CA LEU A 24 -39.73 -39.70 -19.62
C LEU A 24 -39.47 -38.49 -18.72
N ALA A 25 -39.87 -38.59 -17.46
CA ALA A 25 -39.78 -37.55 -16.45
C ALA A 25 -38.34 -37.08 -16.23
N GLN A 26 -38.09 -35.78 -16.40
CA GLN A 26 -36.86 -35.13 -15.96
C GLN A 26 -37.21 -34.17 -14.83
N SER A 27 -36.84 -34.60 -13.62
CA SER A 27 -36.82 -33.78 -12.43
C SER A 27 -35.90 -32.58 -12.63
N SER A 28 -36.41 -31.39 -12.35
CA SER A 28 -35.62 -30.17 -12.21
C SER A 28 -34.54 -30.36 -11.13
N PRO A 29 -33.27 -29.98 -11.34
CA PRO A 29 -32.39 -29.72 -10.23
C PRO A 29 -32.85 -28.41 -9.60
N SER A 30 -33.63 -28.52 -8.53
CA SER A 30 -33.85 -27.41 -7.61
C SER A 30 -32.48 -26.93 -7.14
N PHE A 31 -32.14 -25.69 -7.50
CA PHE A 31 -31.03 -24.96 -6.92
C PHE A 31 -31.27 -24.88 -5.41
N VAL A 32 -30.57 -25.73 -4.65
CA VAL A 32 -30.56 -25.64 -3.19
C VAL A 32 -29.56 -24.53 -2.85
N PRO A 33 -29.95 -23.40 -2.27
CA PRO A 33 -28.98 -22.44 -1.77
C PRO A 33 -28.20 -23.14 -0.64
N GLN A 34 -26.92 -23.44 -0.87
CA GLN A 34 -26.00 -23.89 0.17
C GLN A 34 -25.81 -22.75 1.19
N ARG A 35 -26.75 -22.64 2.13
CA ARG A 35 -26.59 -21.83 3.33
C ARG A 35 -25.94 -22.72 4.40
N SER A 36 -24.62 -22.83 4.36
CA SER A 36 -23.86 -23.45 5.45
C SER A 36 -23.68 -22.47 6.62
N PHE A 37 -24.79 -22.09 7.26
CA PHE A 37 -24.74 -21.43 8.57
C PHE A 37 -24.70 -22.49 9.67
N GLY A 38 -23.57 -23.19 9.78
CA GLY A 38 -23.28 -24.07 10.91
C GLY A 38 -22.63 -23.29 12.06
N VAL A 39 -22.73 -23.78 13.30
CA VAL A 39 -22.07 -23.24 14.51
C VAL A 39 -20.56 -22.96 14.32
N PHE A 40 -19.91 -23.66 13.38
CA PHE A 40 -18.53 -23.42 12.94
C PHE A 40 -18.31 -22.05 12.25
N SER A 41 -19.34 -21.45 11.65
CA SER A 41 -19.27 -20.11 11.03
C SER A 41 -19.09 -19.02 12.09
N SER A 42 -19.89 -19.04 13.16
CA SER A 42 -19.77 -18.09 14.27
C SER A 42 -18.47 -18.26 15.06
N ILE A 43 -17.95 -19.49 15.21
CA ILE A 43 -16.64 -19.72 15.83
C ILE A 43 -15.51 -19.21 14.92
N LYS A 44 -15.58 -19.47 13.61
CA LYS A 44 -14.61 -18.96 12.63
C LYS A 44 -14.62 -17.44 12.53
N GLU A 45 -15.79 -16.82 12.57
CA GLU A 45 -15.97 -15.37 12.56
C GLU A 45 -15.43 -14.73 13.84
N ASN A 46 -15.75 -15.28 15.03
CA ASN A 46 -15.19 -14.80 16.29
C ASN A 46 -13.67 -14.99 16.38
N LEU A 47 -13.12 -16.08 15.82
CA LEU A 47 -11.68 -16.30 15.72
C LEU A 47 -11.01 -15.35 14.72
N ALA A 48 -11.66 -15.07 13.58
CA ALA A 48 -11.18 -14.10 12.61
C ALA A 48 -11.17 -12.69 13.21
N ASN A 49 -12.27 -12.27 13.85
CA ASN A 49 -12.39 -10.99 14.53
C ASN A 49 -11.34 -10.86 15.65
N ARG A 50 -11.17 -11.88 16.51
CA ARG A 50 -10.10 -11.86 17.53
C ARG A 50 -8.70 -11.83 16.94
N ALA A 51 -8.47 -12.54 15.83
CA ALA A 51 -7.19 -12.53 15.16
C ALA A 51 -6.90 -11.16 14.57
N GLU A 52 -7.89 -10.51 13.96
CA GLU A 52 -7.84 -9.16 13.40
C GLU A 52 -7.66 -8.09 14.50
N GLU A 53 -8.34 -8.20 15.64
CA GLU A 53 -8.16 -7.31 16.78
C GLU A 53 -6.75 -7.40 17.37
N LYS A 54 -6.24 -8.63 17.58
CA LYS A 54 -4.87 -8.83 18.10
C LYS A 54 -3.84 -8.27 17.13
N LYS A 55 -4.06 -8.55 15.84
CA LYS A 55 -3.32 -7.98 14.73
C LYS A 55 -3.30 -6.45 14.80
N GLN A 56 -4.47 -5.84 14.83
CA GLN A 56 -4.61 -4.38 14.87
C GLN A 56 -3.89 -3.79 16.09
N LYS A 57 -4.04 -4.38 17.27
CA LYS A 57 -3.33 -3.97 18.48
C LYS A 57 -1.81 -4.02 18.32
N THR A 58 -1.26 -5.11 17.77
CA THR A 58 0.19 -5.20 17.52
C THR A 58 0.69 -4.16 16.50
N MET A 59 -0.13 -3.84 15.50
CA MET A 59 0.20 -2.77 14.55
C MET A 59 0.17 -1.40 15.19
N ASP A 60 -0.85 -1.11 16.01
CA ASP A 60 -1.00 0.15 16.72
C ASP A 60 0.12 0.36 17.75
N GLU A 61 0.53 -0.70 18.45
CA GLU A 61 1.70 -0.68 19.34
C GLU A 61 2.99 -0.38 18.58
N GLY A 62 3.26 -1.09 17.48
CA GLY A 62 4.44 -0.83 16.66
C GLY A 62 4.44 0.58 16.04
N PHE A 63 3.28 1.08 15.66
CA PHE A 63 3.10 2.43 15.15
C PHE A 63 3.37 3.49 16.22
N LYS A 64 2.82 3.32 17.43
CA LYS A 64 3.08 4.19 18.59
C LYS A 64 4.58 4.30 18.85
N GLU A 65 5.28 3.18 18.91
CA GLU A 65 6.72 3.17 19.17
C GLU A 65 7.54 3.76 18.02
N MET A 66 7.12 3.53 16.77
CA MET A 66 7.70 4.19 15.60
C MET A 66 7.57 5.71 15.72
N LEU A 67 6.41 6.25 16.10
CA LEU A 67 6.24 7.68 16.31
C LEU A 67 7.08 8.21 17.47
N GLN A 68 7.18 7.46 18.57
CA GLN A 68 8.07 7.81 19.68
C GLN A 68 9.54 7.84 19.23
N LYS A 69 9.96 6.89 18.40
CA LYS A 69 11.30 6.85 17.82
C LYS A 69 11.55 8.06 16.92
N LEU A 70 10.59 8.43 16.07
CA LEU A 70 10.68 9.66 15.27
C LEU A 70 10.77 10.91 16.14
N ALA A 71 9.97 10.97 17.21
CA ALA A 71 9.98 12.07 18.16
C ALA A 71 11.31 12.19 18.91
N SER A 72 12.09 11.10 19.02
CA SER A 72 13.39 11.10 19.67
C SER A 72 14.51 11.75 18.83
N TYR A 73 14.33 11.86 17.52
CA TYR A 73 15.34 12.44 16.63
C TYR A 73 15.21 13.97 16.52
N ASP A 74 16.35 14.67 16.60
CA ASP A 74 16.41 16.14 16.41
C ASP A 74 16.46 16.52 14.93
N THR A 75 17.01 15.66 14.08
CA THR A 75 17.00 15.81 12.62
C THR A 75 16.62 14.50 11.96
N PHE A 76 15.99 14.57 10.79
CA PHE A 76 15.52 13.38 10.07
C PHE A 76 15.94 13.41 8.61
N SER A 77 17.05 12.73 8.33
CA SER A 77 17.57 12.49 6.98
C SER A 77 17.31 11.03 6.57
N MET A 78 17.83 10.62 5.41
CA MET A 78 17.71 9.24 4.96
C MET A 78 18.50 8.28 5.87
N LYS A 79 19.50 8.79 6.61
CA LYS A 79 20.25 8.01 7.60
C LYS A 79 19.34 7.55 8.74
N GLU A 80 18.64 8.48 9.38
CA GLU A 80 17.71 8.16 10.49
C GLU A 80 16.53 7.33 9.98
N TYR A 81 16.06 7.59 8.75
CA TYR A 81 15.07 6.74 8.10
C TYR A 81 15.54 5.28 7.99
N LYS A 82 16.79 5.05 7.56
CA LYS A 82 17.37 3.70 7.47
C LYS A 82 17.43 3.04 8.85
N GLU A 83 17.83 3.76 9.89
CA GLU A 83 17.86 3.25 11.26
C GLU A 83 16.47 2.85 11.77
N VAL A 84 15.48 3.73 11.60
CA VAL A 84 14.08 3.44 11.95
C VAL A 84 13.56 2.24 11.18
N PHE A 85 13.90 2.13 9.89
CA PHE A 85 13.48 1.01 9.05
C PHE A 85 14.08 -0.33 9.51
N ILE A 86 15.38 -0.37 9.81
CA ILE A 86 16.06 -1.57 10.34
C ILE A 86 15.49 -1.94 11.70
N TRP A 87 15.35 -0.97 12.60
CA TRP A 87 14.76 -1.17 13.92
C TRP A 87 13.32 -1.69 13.84
N LEU A 88 12.51 -1.12 12.95
CA LEU A 88 11.15 -1.58 12.72
C LEU A 88 11.14 -3.00 12.14
N SER A 89 12.07 -3.32 11.24
CA SER A 89 12.30 -4.67 10.71
C SER A 89 12.64 -5.66 11.84
N GLU A 90 13.53 -5.30 12.75
CA GLU A 90 13.94 -6.16 13.87
C GLU A 90 12.83 -6.31 14.91
N LYS A 91 12.10 -5.24 15.20
CA LYS A 91 11.01 -5.24 16.18
C LYS A 91 9.73 -5.88 15.66
N SER A 92 9.45 -5.67 14.39
CA SER A 92 8.54 -6.54 13.63
C SER A 92 9.19 -7.87 13.29
N GLY A 93 10.34 -8.23 13.87
CA GLY A 93 11.06 -9.49 13.73
C GLY A 93 11.48 -9.86 12.30
N ALA A 94 12.34 -10.88 12.21
CA ALA A 94 12.29 -11.80 11.07
C ALA A 94 10.95 -12.58 10.99
N ASN A 95 10.03 -12.35 11.95
CA ASN A 95 8.82 -13.11 12.27
C ASN A 95 7.61 -12.29 12.81
N GLY A 96 7.71 -11.00 13.07
CA GLY A 96 6.63 -10.21 13.72
C GLY A 96 5.55 -9.74 12.76
N TRP A 97 4.28 -9.85 13.21
CA TRP A 97 3.03 -9.87 12.45
C TRP A 97 2.94 -10.90 11.30
N LYS A 98 4.03 -11.08 10.53
CA LYS A 98 4.17 -11.86 9.30
C LYS A 98 4.09 -13.37 9.51
N SER A 99 4.40 -13.87 10.72
CA SER A 99 4.19 -15.28 11.08
C SER A 99 2.71 -15.62 11.34
N HIS A 100 1.82 -14.63 11.35
CA HIS A 100 0.42 -14.76 11.78
C HIS A 100 -0.60 -14.36 10.70
N ILE A 101 -0.17 -14.13 9.46
CA ILE A 101 -1.07 -13.96 8.31
C ILE A 101 -1.35 -15.33 7.67
N PRO A 102 -2.59 -15.86 7.72
CA PRO A 102 -2.91 -17.07 6.97
C PRO A 102 -2.82 -16.77 5.47
N GLY A 103 -1.93 -17.47 4.76
CA GLY A 103 -1.84 -17.43 3.29
C GLY A 103 -0.76 -16.53 2.66
N VAL A 104 0.06 -15.80 3.44
CA VAL A 104 1.18 -15.01 2.91
C VAL A 104 2.50 -15.68 3.31
N GLY A 105 3.30 -16.10 2.32
CA GLY A 105 4.57 -16.79 2.56
C GLY A 105 5.64 -15.84 3.09
N LYS A 106 6.35 -16.26 4.15
CA LYS A 106 7.48 -15.54 4.79
C LYS A 106 8.54 -15.00 3.82
N MET A 107 8.68 -15.62 2.65
CA MET A 107 9.76 -15.33 1.71
C MET A 107 9.58 -14.04 0.92
N GLU A 108 8.35 -13.64 0.57
CA GLU A 108 8.18 -12.52 -0.38
C GLU A 108 8.41 -11.17 0.31
N GLU A 109 7.93 -11.01 1.55
CA GLU A 109 8.14 -9.80 2.33
C GLU A 109 9.60 -9.62 2.80
N VAL A 110 10.31 -10.73 3.04
CA VAL A 110 11.75 -10.69 3.36
C VAL A 110 12.56 -10.26 2.13
N LYS A 111 12.20 -10.73 0.93
CA LYS A 111 12.82 -10.27 -0.32
C LYS A 111 12.57 -8.77 -0.53
N GLU A 112 11.35 -8.29 -0.30
CA GLU A 112 11.06 -6.86 -0.40
C GLU A 112 11.91 -6.04 0.56
N MET A 113 12.01 -6.46 1.82
CA MET A 113 12.85 -5.78 2.80
C MET A 113 14.32 -5.71 2.37
N LYS A 114 14.87 -6.81 1.86
CA LYS A 114 16.23 -6.85 1.33
C LYS A 114 16.43 -5.88 0.16
N LYS A 115 15.44 -5.74 -0.72
CA LYS A 115 15.47 -4.77 -1.83
C LYS A 115 15.44 -3.32 -1.33
N TYR A 116 14.69 -3.01 -0.26
CA TYR A 116 14.73 -1.68 0.35
C TYR A 116 16.11 -1.38 0.95
N VAL A 117 16.63 -2.31 1.76
CA VAL A 117 17.92 -2.14 2.43
C VAL A 117 19.07 -2.06 1.41
N SER A 118 19.02 -2.80 0.31
CA SER A 118 20.05 -2.71 -0.73
C SER A 118 20.13 -1.32 -1.36
N ILE A 119 19.00 -0.66 -1.61
CA ILE A 119 18.96 0.73 -2.10
C ILE A 119 19.52 1.70 -1.06
N LEU A 120 19.10 1.58 0.20
CA LEU A 120 19.60 2.45 1.26
C LEU A 120 21.11 2.27 1.50
N ASN A 121 21.64 1.06 1.28
CA ASN A 121 23.07 0.78 1.38
C ASN A 121 23.88 1.26 0.17
N ALA A 122 23.26 1.36 -1.02
CA ALA A 122 23.91 1.87 -2.23
C ALA A 122 24.00 3.40 -2.28
N MET A 123 23.30 4.12 -1.40
CA MET A 123 23.36 5.58 -1.33
C MET A 123 24.69 6.09 -0.79
N THR A 124 25.17 7.20 -1.34
CA THR A 124 26.36 7.89 -0.85
C THR A 124 26.07 8.66 0.45
N PRO A 125 27.08 8.98 1.28
CA PRO A 125 26.87 9.77 2.51
C PRO A 125 26.18 11.11 2.27
N LEU A 126 26.47 11.77 1.14
CA LEU A 126 25.83 13.02 0.74
C LEU A 126 24.34 12.81 0.43
N GLN A 127 23.99 11.75 -0.31
CA GLN A 127 22.60 11.40 -0.60
C GLN A 127 21.84 11.02 0.68
N LEU A 128 22.52 10.36 1.63
CA LEU A 128 21.92 10.01 2.91
C LEU A 128 21.60 11.25 3.76
N ALA A 129 22.53 12.22 3.81
CA ALA A 129 22.36 13.46 4.55
C ALA A 129 21.38 14.43 3.87
N LYS A 130 21.36 14.47 2.53
CA LYS A 130 20.57 15.41 1.73
C LYS A 130 19.81 14.68 0.61
N PRO A 131 18.79 13.87 0.92
CA PRO A 131 18.06 13.08 -0.08
C PRO A 131 17.38 13.93 -1.17
N GLN A 132 17.11 15.20 -0.91
CA GLN A 132 16.60 16.16 -1.89
C GLN A 132 17.54 16.41 -3.08
N THR A 133 18.83 16.07 -2.98
CA THR A 133 19.79 16.24 -4.08
C THR A 133 19.80 15.07 -5.05
N ILE A 134 19.06 13.98 -4.76
CA ILE A 134 19.00 12.78 -5.60
C ILE A 134 18.21 13.11 -6.88
N LYS A 135 18.91 13.23 -8.02
CA LYS A 135 18.33 13.56 -9.32
C LYS A 135 18.05 12.31 -10.15
N SER A 136 17.56 12.49 -11.38
CA SER A 136 17.35 11.38 -12.34
C SER A 136 18.60 10.50 -12.57
N PRO A 137 19.80 11.04 -12.84
CA PRO A 137 20.98 10.21 -13.06
C PRO A 137 21.36 9.40 -11.82
N ASP A 138 21.25 9.98 -10.62
CA ASP A 138 21.53 9.26 -9.38
C ASP A 138 20.59 8.07 -9.19
N ARG A 139 19.30 8.23 -9.52
CA ARG A 139 18.31 7.15 -9.45
C ARG A 139 18.59 6.03 -10.44
N GLN A 140 19.05 6.36 -11.65
CA GLN A 140 19.48 5.36 -12.63
C GLN A 140 20.71 4.59 -12.15
N LYS A 141 21.68 5.29 -11.56
CA LYS A 141 22.87 4.67 -10.97
C LYS A 141 22.51 3.74 -9.81
N LEU A 142 21.68 4.19 -8.86
CA LEU A 142 21.20 3.36 -7.74
C LEU A 142 20.46 2.10 -8.23
N ALA A 143 19.65 2.24 -9.28
CA ALA A 143 18.95 1.11 -9.89
C ALA A 143 19.93 0.09 -10.50
N GLN A 144 20.96 0.56 -11.21
CA GLN A 144 22.02 -0.29 -11.77
C GLN A 144 22.83 -0.98 -10.67
N ASP A 145 23.31 -0.24 -9.68
CA ASP A 145 24.14 -0.74 -8.57
C ASP A 145 23.41 -1.82 -7.75
N THR A 146 22.09 -1.68 -7.58
CA THR A 146 21.26 -2.62 -6.82
C THR A 146 20.58 -3.69 -7.66
N LYS A 147 20.72 -3.66 -8.98
CA LYS A 147 20.01 -4.53 -9.93
C LYS A 147 18.48 -4.48 -9.76
N LEU A 148 17.95 -3.28 -9.52
CA LEU A 148 16.51 -3.00 -9.36
C LEU A 148 16.03 -2.00 -10.43
N THR A 149 14.72 -1.79 -10.50
CA THR A 149 14.16 -0.80 -11.44
C THR A 149 14.21 0.60 -10.87
N VAL A 150 14.32 1.61 -11.74
CA VAL A 150 14.25 3.03 -11.36
C VAL A 150 12.91 3.36 -10.68
N GLU A 151 11.84 2.68 -11.08
CA GLU A 151 10.53 2.78 -10.44
C GLU A 151 10.55 2.35 -8.97
N TYR A 152 11.29 1.27 -8.67
CA TYR A 152 11.45 0.80 -7.30
C TYR A 152 12.27 1.78 -6.47
N VAL A 153 13.35 2.35 -7.02
CA VAL A 153 14.10 3.45 -6.37
C VAL A 153 13.17 4.64 -6.08
N ASN A 154 12.34 5.04 -7.05
CA ASN A 154 11.35 6.10 -6.85
C ASN A 154 10.29 5.74 -5.78
N LYS A 155 9.96 4.46 -5.61
CA LYS A 155 9.08 4.00 -4.51
C LYS A 155 9.75 4.22 -3.16
N VAL A 156 11.02 3.84 -3.01
CA VAL A 156 11.80 4.05 -1.77
C VAL A 156 11.86 5.54 -1.41
N LEU A 157 12.19 6.40 -2.37
CA LEU A 157 12.26 7.85 -2.14
C LEU A 157 10.91 8.45 -1.75
N ARG A 158 9.80 7.97 -2.33
CA ARG A 158 8.45 8.41 -1.93
C ARG A 158 8.08 7.96 -0.52
N MET A 159 8.47 6.75 -0.12
CA MET A 159 8.24 6.27 1.25
C MET A 159 9.01 7.10 2.27
N TYR A 160 10.26 7.44 1.97
CA TYR A 160 11.04 8.40 2.77
C TYR A 160 10.33 9.76 2.86
N ASP A 161 9.86 10.30 1.74
CA ASP A 161 9.14 11.58 1.69
C ASP A 161 7.90 11.57 2.61
N GLN A 162 7.11 10.50 2.60
CA GLN A 162 5.94 10.33 3.47
C GLN A 162 6.34 10.29 4.95
N GLN A 163 7.39 9.55 5.25
CA GLN A 163 7.93 9.43 6.60
C GLN A 163 8.49 10.76 7.12
N LEU A 164 9.15 11.53 6.26
CA LEU A 164 9.67 12.86 6.57
C LEU A 164 8.55 13.83 6.94
N VAL A 165 7.41 13.77 6.23
CA VAL A 165 6.23 14.58 6.57
C VAL A 165 5.69 14.22 7.95
N MET A 166 5.59 12.92 8.24
CA MET A 166 5.16 12.45 9.56
C MET A 166 6.13 12.89 10.66
N TYR A 167 7.43 12.77 10.43
CA TYR A 167 8.46 13.26 11.34
C TYR A 167 8.29 14.76 11.64
N LYS A 168 8.18 15.60 10.61
CA LYS A 168 8.01 17.06 10.78
C LYS A 168 6.83 17.39 11.68
N TRP A 169 5.70 16.73 11.45
CA TRP A 169 4.49 16.95 12.22
C TRP A 169 4.63 16.48 13.68
N VAL A 170 5.16 15.28 13.89
CA VAL A 170 5.40 14.74 15.24
C VAL A 170 6.38 15.64 16.00
N HIS A 171 7.46 16.06 15.36
CA HIS A 171 8.48 16.93 15.94
C HIS A 171 7.88 18.28 16.35
N MET A 172 7.07 18.90 15.47
CA MET A 172 6.35 20.14 15.79
C MET A 172 5.35 19.97 16.93
N ARG A 173 4.66 18.83 17.04
CA ARG A 173 3.76 18.55 18.17
C ARG A 173 4.54 18.39 19.46
N LYS A 174 5.66 17.69 19.44
CA LYS A 174 6.56 17.55 20.59
C LYS A 174 7.05 18.91 21.09
N GLN A 175 7.49 19.78 20.17
CA GLN A 175 7.94 21.15 20.52
C GLN A 175 6.84 22.00 21.15
N ASN A 176 5.60 21.86 20.67
CA ASN A 176 4.44 22.59 21.20
C ASN A 176 3.74 21.86 22.35
N SER A 177 4.35 20.83 22.94
CA SER A 177 3.77 20.01 24.02
C SER A 177 2.37 19.44 23.70
N LYS A 178 2.08 19.19 22.43
CA LYS A 178 0.83 18.57 21.96
C LYS A 178 0.93 17.04 22.01
N PRO A 179 -0.19 16.32 22.24
CA PRO A 179 -0.16 14.85 22.29
C PRO A 179 0.24 14.25 20.95
N ILE A 180 1.13 13.26 20.98
CA ILE A 180 1.51 12.44 19.82
C ILE A 180 0.48 11.32 19.69
N PRO A 181 -0.05 11.05 18.48
CA PRO A 181 -1.03 9.98 18.30
C PRO A 181 -0.43 8.62 18.60
N THR A 182 -1.30 7.70 18.99
CA THR A 182 -0.94 6.31 19.32
C THR A 182 -1.37 5.33 18.24
N THR A 183 -2.38 5.68 17.44
CA THR A 183 -2.90 4.85 16.35
C THR A 183 -2.87 5.59 15.03
N VAL A 184 -2.90 4.84 13.93
CA VAL A 184 -2.94 5.42 12.57
C VAL A 184 -4.23 6.22 12.34
N ALA A 185 -5.35 5.73 12.86
CA ALA A 185 -6.65 6.39 12.75
C ALA A 185 -6.65 7.74 13.49
N GLU A 186 -6.12 7.75 14.71
CA GLU A 186 -5.94 8.97 15.51
C GLU A 186 -5.01 9.96 14.82
N MET A 187 -3.89 9.50 14.26
CA MET A 187 -2.98 10.37 13.49
C MET A 187 -3.70 11.02 12.31
N LYS A 188 -4.48 10.26 11.54
CA LYS A 188 -5.21 10.78 10.38
C LYS A 188 -6.23 11.83 10.78
N ASP A 189 -6.98 11.59 11.85
CA ASP A 189 -7.95 12.54 12.40
C ASP A 189 -7.25 13.81 12.90
N MET A 190 -6.18 13.66 13.68
CA MET A 190 -5.39 14.78 14.19
C MET A 190 -4.76 15.60 13.07
N MET A 191 -4.17 14.96 12.04
CA MET A 191 -3.57 15.66 10.90
C MET A 191 -4.63 16.39 10.05
N SER A 192 -5.86 15.89 10.00
CA SER A 192 -6.96 16.55 9.30
C SER A 192 -7.40 17.84 10.00
N ARG A 193 -7.31 17.89 11.33
CA ARG A 193 -7.72 19.05 12.14
C ARG A 193 -6.57 20.03 12.35
N ASP A 194 -5.37 19.51 12.55
CA ASP A 194 -4.17 20.25 12.90
C ASP A 194 -3.00 19.85 12.00
N HIS A 195 -2.88 20.54 10.87
CA HIS A 195 -1.76 20.40 9.95
C HIS A 195 -0.58 21.34 10.29
N SER A 196 -0.48 21.80 11.55
CA SER A 196 0.64 22.65 11.99
C SER A 196 1.99 22.01 11.63
N GLY A 197 2.89 22.79 11.03
CA GLY A 197 4.23 22.31 10.66
C GLY A 197 4.30 21.46 9.39
N ILE A 198 3.16 21.17 8.75
CA ILE A 198 3.09 20.49 7.45
C ILE A 198 2.55 21.46 6.39
N THR A 199 3.19 21.51 5.23
CA THR A 199 2.65 22.29 4.09
C THR A 199 1.60 21.51 3.30
N MET A 200 0.75 22.18 2.51
CA MET A 200 -0.18 21.50 1.60
C MET A 200 0.53 20.53 0.64
N LYS A 201 1.74 20.88 0.20
CA LYS A 201 2.59 20.03 -0.65
C LYS A 201 3.01 18.75 0.08
N ASP A 202 3.34 18.86 1.36
CA ASP A 202 3.70 17.73 2.21
C ASP A 202 2.49 16.80 2.41
N MET A 203 1.28 17.35 2.60
CA MET A 203 0.05 16.55 2.68
C MET A 203 -0.23 15.77 1.39
N MET A 204 0.01 16.37 0.22
CA MET A 204 -0.13 15.68 -1.06
C MET A 204 0.80 14.47 -1.21
N LYS A 205 1.97 14.48 -0.56
CA LYS A 205 2.91 13.34 -0.58
C LYS A 205 2.38 12.13 0.20
N LEU A 206 1.60 12.36 1.26
CA LEU A 206 0.96 11.32 2.05
C LEU A 206 -0.12 10.56 1.27
N ASN A 207 -0.71 11.18 0.24
CA ASN A 207 -1.75 10.56 -0.58
C ASN A 207 -1.48 10.65 -2.11
N PRO A 208 -0.55 9.82 -2.64
CA PRO A 208 -0.15 9.89 -4.04
C PRO A 208 -1.29 9.60 -5.03
N GLN A 209 -2.34 8.88 -4.62
CA GLN A 209 -3.52 8.61 -5.45
C GLN A 209 -4.33 9.88 -5.72
N GLN A 210 -4.49 10.75 -4.72
CA GLN A 210 -5.19 12.04 -4.87
C GLN A 210 -4.38 13.06 -5.68
N SER A 211 -3.04 13.02 -5.58
CA SER A 211 -2.15 13.90 -6.35
C SER A 211 -2.26 13.68 -7.86
N ARG A 212 -2.34 12.43 -8.33
CA ARG A 212 -2.53 12.14 -9.76
C ARG A 212 -3.87 12.70 -10.27
N TYR A 213 -4.94 12.61 -9.49
CA TYR A 213 -6.25 13.11 -9.87
C TYR A 213 -6.25 14.63 -10.13
N GLN A 214 -5.55 15.42 -9.30
CA GLN A 214 -5.50 16.88 -9.48
C GLN A 214 -4.63 17.31 -10.67
N SER A 215 -3.48 16.63 -10.88
CA SER A 215 -2.61 16.86 -12.04
C SER A 215 -3.32 16.55 -13.36
N THR A 216 -4.03 15.42 -13.44
CA THR A 216 -4.80 15.04 -14.62
C THR A 216 -5.97 16.01 -14.85
N ARG A 217 -6.66 16.45 -13.79
CA ARG A 217 -7.75 17.44 -13.89
C ARG A 217 -7.27 18.83 -14.35
N GLN A 218 -6.07 19.25 -13.95
CA GLN A 218 -5.46 20.50 -14.43
C GLN A 218 -5.05 20.40 -15.90
N LYS A 219 -4.52 19.24 -16.35
CA LYS A 219 -4.23 18.99 -17.77
C LYS A 219 -5.46 18.90 -18.67
N ILE A 220 -6.62 18.51 -18.13
CA ILE A 220 -7.89 18.46 -18.88
C ILE A 220 -8.53 19.85 -18.98
N ARG A 221 -8.12 20.79 -18.12
CA ARG A 221 -8.65 22.18 -18.07
C ARG A 221 -7.81 23.20 -18.84
N MET A 222 -6.69 22.78 -19.43
CA MET A 222 -5.91 23.54 -20.41
C MET A 222 -6.13 22.95 -21.80
#